data_AF-A0A0E9RJH8-F1
#
_entry.id   AF-A0A0E9RJH8-F1
#
_cell.length_a   1.000
_cell.length_b   1.000
_cell.length_c   1.000
_cell.angle_alpha   90.00
_cell.angle_beta   90.00
_cell.angle_gamma   90.00
#
_symmetry.space_group_name_H-M   'P 1'
#
loop_
_entity.id
_entity.type
_entity.pdbx_description
1 polymer ?
#
loop_
_entity_poly.entity_id
_entity_poly.type
_entity_poly.pdbx_seq_one_letter_code
_entity_poly.pdbx_strand_id
1 'polypeptide(L)'
;MKMTRALLCLVLLWGASLSEGCDLELQKDVDFPGNDILQILSPDALHCQLACTQHHSCLFFSFLRSDWTENNDQFYCYLKHTDSKKPPKINNRKGITSGYSLKTCKDTQETNLSVSCL
;
A
#
# COMPACT_ATOMS: atom_id res chain seq x y z
N MET A 1 3.38 -50.50 6.61
CA MET A 1 2.67 -49.20 6.52
C MET A 1 3.42 -48.34 5.50
N LYS A 2 3.06 -48.43 4.21
CA LYS A 2 3.69 -47.67 3.12
C LYS A 2 2.87 -46.40 2.96
N MET A 3 3.32 -45.29 3.54
CA MET A 3 2.73 -43.98 3.24
C MET A 3 2.97 -43.73 1.75
N THR A 4 1.92 -43.95 0.97
CA THR A 4 1.93 -43.82 -0.49
C THR A 4 2.26 -42.38 -0.84
N ARG A 5 3.26 -42.21 -1.72
CA ARG A 5 3.76 -40.93 -2.26
C ARG A 5 2.66 -39.99 -2.77
N ALA A 6 1.44 -40.50 -2.99
CA ALA A 6 0.25 -39.75 -3.34
C ALA A 6 -0.12 -38.64 -2.33
N LEU A 7 0.11 -38.84 -1.02
CA LEU A 7 -0.24 -37.83 -0.01
C LEU A 7 0.68 -36.60 -0.03
N LEU A 8 1.95 -36.76 -0.42
CA LEU A 8 2.88 -35.63 -0.58
C LEU A 8 2.50 -34.75 -1.78
N CYS A 9 1.92 -35.32 -2.84
CA CYS A 9 1.46 -34.56 -4.01
C CYS A 9 0.21 -33.72 -3.72
N LEU A 10 -0.67 -34.17 -2.82
CA LEU A 10 -1.91 -33.44 -2.48
C LEU A 10 -1.63 -32.16 -1.68
N VAL A 11 -0.57 -32.15 -0.87
CA VAL A 11 -0.12 -30.94 -0.15
C VAL A 11 0.46 -29.90 -1.12
N LEU A 12 1.07 -30.33 -2.22
CA LEU A 12 1.63 -29.44 -3.25
C LEU A 12 0.58 -28.83 -4.19
N LEU A 13 -0.63 -29.40 -4.26
CA LEU A 13 -1.76 -28.84 -5.04
C LEU A 13 -2.59 -27.82 -4.26
N TRP A 14 -2.36 -27.68 -2.94
CA TRP A 14 -2.86 -26.60 -2.11
C TRP A 14 -1.71 -25.72 -1.61
N GLY A 15 -0.82 -25.33 -2.52
CA GLY A 15 0.01 -24.16 -2.30
C GLY A 15 -0.91 -22.95 -2.21
N ALA A 16 -1.37 -22.59 -1.02
CA ALA A 16 -1.96 -21.29 -0.77
C ALA A 16 -0.87 -20.25 -1.07
N SER A 17 -0.90 -19.72 -2.29
CA SER A 17 -0.12 -18.53 -2.63
C SER A 17 -0.75 -17.39 -1.85
N LEU A 18 -0.23 -17.12 -0.65
CA LEU A 18 -0.45 -15.84 -0.01
C LEU A 18 0.31 -14.81 -0.87
N SER A 19 -0.39 -14.29 -1.87
CA SER A 19 0.02 -13.09 -2.56
C SER A 19 0.00 -11.96 -1.53
N GLU A 20 1.12 -11.73 -0.86
CA GLU A 20 1.44 -10.41 -0.29
C GLU A 20 1.65 -9.46 -1.48
N GLY A 21 0.54 -9.13 -2.13
CA GLY A 21 0.50 -8.23 -3.27
C GLY A 21 0.78 -6.81 -2.82
N CYS A 22 1.44 -6.04 -3.67
CA CYS A 22 1.54 -4.60 -3.50
C CYS A 22 0.15 -3.97 -3.49
N ASP A 23 -0.20 -3.29 -2.41
CA ASP A 23 -1.34 -2.38 -2.43
C ASP A 23 -0.93 -1.08 -3.12
N LEU A 24 -0.91 -1.14 -4.46
CA LEU A 24 -0.74 0.03 -5.32
C LEU A 24 -2.01 0.88 -5.39
N GLU A 25 -3.08 0.50 -4.67
CA GLU A 25 -4.38 1.13 -4.81
C GLU A 25 -4.40 2.49 -4.12
N LEU A 26 -4.71 3.53 -4.90
CA LEU A 26 -5.00 4.86 -4.41
C LEU A 26 -6.50 5.00 -4.16
N GLN A 27 -6.86 5.17 -2.89
CA GLN A 27 -8.25 5.27 -2.45
C GLN A 27 -8.71 6.72 -2.54
N LYS A 28 -9.47 7.02 -3.60
CA LYS A 28 -10.05 8.35 -3.82
C LYS A 28 -11.21 8.61 -2.87
N ASP A 29 -11.30 9.86 -2.45
CA ASP A 29 -12.31 10.37 -1.53
C ASP A 29 -12.35 9.58 -0.20
N VAL A 30 -11.18 9.15 0.25
CA VAL A 30 -10.95 8.41 1.49
C VAL A 30 -9.88 9.11 2.32
N ASP A 31 -10.14 9.27 3.62
CA ASP A 31 -9.26 9.87 4.62
C ASP A 31 -8.88 8.86 5.71
N PHE A 32 -7.58 8.82 6.04
CA PHE A 32 -7.03 8.11 7.19
C PHE A 32 -6.70 9.15 8.28
N PRO A 33 -7.65 9.50 9.16
CA PRO A 33 -7.48 10.64 10.06
C PRO A 33 -6.42 10.41 11.13
N GLY A 34 -5.63 11.47 11.40
CA GLY A 34 -4.62 11.53 12.45
C GLY A 34 -3.41 10.62 12.24
N ASN A 35 -2.63 10.44 13.30
CA ASN A 35 -1.37 9.67 13.32
C ASN A 35 -0.32 10.19 12.34
N ASP A 36 -0.34 11.49 12.10
CA ASP A 36 0.58 12.19 11.20
C ASP A 36 1.96 12.28 11.84
N ILE A 37 2.96 11.72 11.16
CA ILE A 37 4.36 11.79 11.57
C ILE A 37 5.14 12.85 10.79
N LEU A 38 4.68 13.18 9.59
CA LEU A 38 5.28 14.22 8.75
C LEU A 38 4.23 14.79 7.79
N GLN A 39 4.32 16.09 7.55
CA GLN A 39 3.55 16.80 6.54
C GLN A 39 4.51 17.37 5.50
N ILE A 40 4.24 17.11 4.22
CA ILE A 40 5.01 17.68 3.09
C ILE A 40 4.07 18.24 2.03
N LEU A 41 4.59 19.10 1.16
CA LEU A 41 3.92 19.43 -0.10
C LEU A 41 4.18 18.32 -1.12
N SER A 42 3.14 17.94 -1.85
CA SER A 42 3.20 16.94 -2.91
C SER A 42 2.40 17.42 -4.11
N PRO A 43 2.90 17.29 -5.35
CA PRO A 43 2.14 17.67 -6.54
C PRO A 43 0.91 16.77 -6.75
N ASP A 44 0.96 15.51 -6.33
CA ASP A 44 -0.13 14.54 -6.47
C ASP A 44 -0.04 13.40 -5.43
N ALA A 45 -1.00 12.48 -5.48
CA ALA A 45 -1.08 11.32 -4.59
C ALA A 45 0.01 10.27 -4.84
N LEU A 46 0.54 10.15 -6.07
CA LEU A 46 1.60 9.19 -6.39
C LEU A 46 2.93 9.64 -5.80
N HIS A 47 3.26 10.92 -5.91
CA HIS A 47 4.41 11.49 -5.23
C HIS A 47 4.27 11.39 -3.70
N CYS A 48 3.05 11.56 -3.17
CA CYS A 48 2.80 11.37 -1.74
C CYS A 48 3.03 9.91 -1.30
N GLN A 49 2.59 8.94 -2.11
CA GLN A 49 2.87 7.52 -1.88
C GLN A 49 4.37 7.20 -1.94
N LEU A 50 5.08 7.77 -2.91
CA LEU A 50 6.53 7.62 -3.03
C LEU A 50 7.23 8.17 -1.77
N ALA A 51 6.85 9.36 -1.31
CA ALA A 51 7.40 9.94 -0.09
C ALA A 51 7.13 9.06 1.14
N CYS A 52 5.91 8.53 1.29
CA CYS A 52 5.60 7.56 2.35
C CYS A 52 6.39 6.25 2.21
N THR A 53 6.66 5.81 0.98
CA THR A 53 7.48 4.62 0.71
C THR A 53 8.93 4.84 1.13
N GLN A 54 9.48 6.03 0.88
CA GLN A 54 10.86 6.37 1.24
C GLN A 54 11.04 6.68 2.73
N HIS A 55 10.05 7.28 3.39
CA HIS A 55 10.16 7.67 4.78
C HIS A 55 10.12 6.46 5.72
N HIS A 56 11.20 6.16 6.44
CA HIS A 56 11.38 4.91 7.20
C HIS A 56 10.19 4.48 8.09
N SER A 57 9.53 5.41 8.80
CA SER A 57 8.37 5.08 9.66
C SER A 57 7.00 5.13 8.98
N CYS A 58 6.86 5.66 7.77
CA CYS A 58 5.53 5.81 7.18
C CYS A 58 4.94 4.46 6.74
N LEU A 59 3.66 4.24 7.06
CA LEU A 59 2.91 3.03 6.73
C LEU A 59 1.78 3.31 5.73
N PHE A 60 1.17 4.48 5.82
CA PHE A 60 0.11 4.96 4.93
C PHE A 60 0.10 6.48 4.90
N PHE A 61 -0.66 7.06 3.98
CA PHE A 61 -0.73 8.50 3.79
C PHE A 61 -2.14 8.98 3.45
N SER A 62 -2.36 10.29 3.59
CA SER A 62 -3.51 10.98 3.02
C SER A 62 -3.05 12.27 2.34
N PHE A 63 -3.47 12.45 1.09
CA PHE A 63 -3.13 13.58 0.22
C PHE A 63 -4.36 14.44 -0.03
N LEU A 64 -4.27 15.73 0.23
CA LEU A 64 -5.30 16.72 -0.08
C LEU A 64 -5.13 17.15 -1.53
N ARG A 65 -6.07 16.77 -2.38
CA ARG A 65 -6.04 17.08 -3.81
C ARG A 65 -6.33 18.56 -4.06
N SER A 66 -6.15 18.98 -5.31
CA SER A 66 -6.49 20.33 -5.78
C SER A 66 -7.97 20.70 -5.64
N ASP A 67 -8.88 19.72 -5.60
CA ASP A 67 -10.32 19.91 -5.41
C ASP A 67 -10.77 19.79 -3.94
N TRP A 68 -9.82 19.80 -3.01
CA TRP A 68 -10.10 19.99 -1.59
C TRP A 68 -10.62 21.41 -1.33
N THR A 69 -11.73 21.54 -0.60
CA THR A 69 -12.44 22.83 -0.46
C THR A 69 -12.66 23.29 0.98
N GLU A 70 -12.32 22.50 2.00
CA GLU A 70 -12.63 22.89 3.38
C GLU A 70 -11.69 23.99 3.91
N ASN A 71 -10.46 24.07 3.42
CA ASN A 71 -9.48 25.09 3.76
C ASN A 71 -8.42 25.24 2.64
N ASN A 72 -7.33 25.99 2.90
CA ASN A 72 -6.27 26.27 1.93
C ASN A 72 -5.06 25.30 2.03
N ASP A 73 -5.34 24.04 2.39
CA ASP A 73 -4.32 22.99 2.60
C ASP A 73 -4.16 22.05 1.38
N GLN A 74 -4.63 22.47 0.20
CA GLN A 74 -4.44 21.71 -1.03
C GLN A 74 -2.95 21.37 -1.20
N PHE A 75 -2.69 20.19 -1.75
CA PHE A 75 -1.35 19.65 -2.00
C PHE A 75 -0.58 19.19 -0.75
N TYR A 76 -1.16 19.27 0.45
CA TYR A 76 -0.54 18.61 1.60
C TYR A 76 -0.67 17.10 1.53
N CYS A 77 0.45 16.46 1.83
CA CYS A 77 0.62 15.03 1.97
C CYS A 77 0.98 14.74 3.42
N TYR A 78 0.11 13.99 4.09
CA TYR A 78 0.28 13.58 5.47
C TYR A 78 0.78 12.14 5.50
N LEU A 79 2.02 11.95 5.94
CA LEU A 79 2.62 10.64 6.17
C LEU A 79 2.24 10.17 7.56
N LYS A 80 1.83 8.90 7.68
CA LYS A 80 1.19 8.39 8.90
C LYS A 80 1.78 7.07 9.36
N HIS A 81 1.75 6.84 10.67
CA HIS A 81 2.20 5.60 11.30
C HIS A 81 1.31 5.23 12.49
N THR A 82 0.98 3.94 12.61
CA THR A 82 0.33 3.37 13.80
C THR A 82 0.97 2.06 14.19
N ASP A 83 0.98 1.77 15.50
CA ASP A 83 1.54 0.52 16.03
C ASP A 83 0.75 -0.72 15.57
N SER A 84 -0.56 -0.56 15.32
CA SER A 84 -1.43 -1.60 14.75
C SER A 84 -1.17 -1.89 13.27
N LYS A 85 -0.28 -1.11 12.64
CA LYS A 85 0.07 -1.16 11.21
C LYS A 85 -1.09 -0.90 10.25
N LYS A 86 -2.20 -0.35 10.75
CA LYS A 86 -3.41 -0.07 9.98
C LYS A 86 -4.00 1.29 10.36
N PRO A 87 -4.67 2.00 9.44
CA PRO A 87 -5.46 3.19 9.79
C PRO A 87 -6.47 2.84 10.88
N PRO A 88 -6.54 3.59 12.01
CA PRO A 88 -7.49 3.29 13.08
C PRO A 88 -8.94 3.56 12.68
N LYS A 89 -9.12 4.45 11.71
CA LYS A 89 -10.40 4.86 11.12
C LYS A 89 -10.20 5.10 9.63
N ILE A 90 -11.27 4.90 8.88
CA ILE A 90 -11.33 5.17 7.44
C ILE A 90 -12.63 5.93 7.21
N ASN A 91 -12.52 7.16 6.69
CA ASN A 91 -13.67 8.02 6.43
C ASN A 91 -13.80 8.29 4.94
N ASN A 92 -15.03 8.34 4.43
CA ASN A 92 -15.28 8.88 3.10
C ASN A 92 -15.21 10.41 3.17
N ARG A 93 -14.26 11.02 2.47
CA ARG A 93 -14.04 12.47 2.47
C ARG A 93 -13.56 12.95 1.11
N LYS A 94 -14.43 13.72 0.44
CA LYS A 94 -14.18 14.24 -0.92
C LYS A 94 -12.93 15.11 -0.95
N GLY A 95 -12.14 14.98 -2.02
CA GLY A 95 -10.94 15.80 -2.22
C GLY A 95 -9.70 15.28 -1.51
N ILE A 96 -9.79 14.12 -0.85
CA ILE A 96 -8.65 13.44 -0.24
C ILE A 96 -8.37 12.15 -1.02
N THR A 97 -7.11 11.77 -1.13
CA THR A 97 -6.71 10.46 -1.67
C THR A 97 -5.72 9.83 -0.71
N SER A 98 -6.03 8.64 -0.25
CA SER A 98 -5.20 7.91 0.71
C SER A 98 -4.62 6.64 0.09
N GLY A 99 -3.58 6.09 0.71
CA GLY A 99 -2.94 4.87 0.24
C GLY A 99 -1.88 4.36 1.21
N TYR A 100 -1.27 3.23 0.87
CA TYR A 100 -0.26 2.58 1.71
C TYR A 100 1.15 2.79 1.18
N SER A 101 2.12 2.69 2.10
CA SER A 101 3.54 2.61 1.78
C SER A 101 3.84 1.32 1.01
N LEU A 102 4.67 1.39 -0.03
CA LEU A 102 5.01 0.24 -0.86
C LEU A 102 6.25 -0.52 -0.38
N LYS A 103 6.74 -0.30 0.84
CA LYS A 103 7.98 -0.92 1.34
C LYS A 103 7.96 -2.45 1.38
N THR A 104 6.78 -3.05 1.55
CA THR A 104 6.62 -4.51 1.61
C THR A 104 6.36 -5.13 0.24
N CYS A 105 6.34 -4.32 -0.83
CA CYS A 105 6.39 -4.82 -2.19
C CYS A 105 7.72 -5.53 -2.43
N LYS A 106 7.72 -6.86 -2.45
CA LYS A 106 8.82 -7.59 -3.06
C LYS A 106 8.77 -7.31 -4.56
N ASP A 107 9.91 -6.95 -5.15
CA ASP A 107 10.08 -6.76 -6.59
C ASP A 107 9.54 -7.97 -7.34
N THR A 108 8.28 -7.89 -7.76
CA THR A 108 7.67 -8.90 -8.61
C THR A 108 8.00 -8.53 -10.06
N GLN A 109 9.28 -8.28 -10.33
CA GLN A 109 9.82 -7.93 -11.63
C GLN A 109 11.11 -8.69 -11.99
N GLU A 110 11.33 -9.89 -11.44
CA GLU A 110 12.42 -10.78 -11.91
C GLU A 110 11.99 -12.21 -12.25
N THR A 111 10.70 -12.55 -12.29
CA THR A 111 10.27 -13.93 -12.63
C THR A 111 9.53 -14.08 -13.95
N ASN A 112 9.38 -13.01 -14.75
CA ASN A 112 8.72 -13.09 -16.08
C ASN A 112 9.66 -12.90 -17.29
N LEU A 113 10.97 -12.78 -17.08
CA LEU A 113 11.95 -12.68 -18.19
C LEU A 113 12.88 -13.90 -18.35
N SER A 114 12.73 -14.96 -17.54
CA SER A 114 13.56 -16.17 -17.65
C SER A 114 12.85 -17.44 -18.13
N VAL A 115 11.56 -17.40 -18.49
CA VAL A 115 10.85 -18.56 -19.09
C VAL A 115 10.59 -18.38 -20.60
N SER A 116 11.34 -17.48 -21.25
CA SER A 116 11.38 -17.38 -22.71
C SER A 116 12.80 -17.61 -23.22
N CYS A 117 13.35 -18.79 -22.94
CA CYS A 117 14.18 -19.51 -23.91
C CYS A 117 13.77 -20.98 -23.86
N LEU A 118 13.08 -21.38 -24.94
CA LEU A 118 13.19 -22.71 -25.54
C LEU A 118 14.66 -23.06 -25.78
#